data_AF-B0LYK6-F1
#
_entry.id   AF-B0LYK6-F1
#
_cell.length_a   1.000
_cell.length_b   1.000
_cell.length_c   1.000
_cell.angle_alpha   90.00
_cell.angle_beta   90.00
_cell.angle_gamma   90.00
#
_symmetry.space_group_name_H-M   'P 1'
#
loop_
_entity.id
_entity.type
_entity.pdbx_description
1 polymer ?
#
loop_
_entity_poly.entity_id
_entity_poly.type
_entity_poly.pdbx_seq_one_letter_code
_entity_poly.pdbx_strand_id
1 'polypeptide(L)' 'AGLPDKFSRLNFPEGFIWGTATAAFQVEGAVNEGCRGPSMWDTFTKKFPHRCENHNADVAVDFYHRYK' A
#
# COMPACT_ATOMS: atom_id res chain seq x y z
N ALA A 1 -27.86 -4.77 23.31
CA ALA A 1 -28.23 -3.55 22.57
C ALA A 1 -27.96 -3.80 21.09
N GLY A 2 -28.96 -3.62 20.22
CA GLY A 2 -28.79 -3.83 18.77
C GLY A 2 -27.88 -2.78 18.17
N LEU A 3 -27.01 -3.17 17.25
CA LEU A 3 -26.22 -2.23 16.46
C LEU A 3 -27.16 -1.41 15.56
N PRO A 4 -26.82 -0.15 15.23
CA PRO A 4 -27.63 0.65 14.34
C PRO A 4 -27.58 0.10 12.91
N ASP A 5 -28.68 0.23 12.17
CA ASP A 5 -28.74 -0.14 10.74
C ASP A 5 -27.81 0.70 9.86
N LYS A 6 -27.37 1.87 10.37
CA LYS A 6 -26.39 2.75 9.71
C LYS A 6 -25.43 3.38 10.73
N PHE A 7 -24.15 3.34 10.40
CA PHE A 7 -23.10 4.07 11.12
C PHE A 7 -22.82 5.42 10.46
N SER A 8 -22.48 6.40 11.28
CA SER A 8 -22.09 7.76 10.91
C SER A 8 -20.92 8.20 11.78
N ARG A 9 -20.28 9.34 11.45
CA ARG A 9 -19.22 9.92 12.29
C ARG A 9 -19.69 10.23 13.71
N LEU A 10 -20.98 10.51 13.91
CA LEU A 10 -21.57 10.80 15.22
C LEU A 10 -21.58 9.58 16.16
N ASN A 11 -21.35 8.38 15.65
CA ASN A 11 -21.25 7.17 16.46
C ASN A 11 -19.86 6.97 17.09
N PHE A 12 -18.90 7.86 16.82
CA PHE A 12 -17.54 7.79 17.32
C PHE A 12 -17.23 9.00 18.21
N PRO A 13 -16.33 8.88 19.20
CA PRO A 13 -15.94 10.01 20.04
C PRO A 13 -15.40 11.19 19.24
N GLU A 14 -15.57 12.39 19.78
CA GLU A 14 -14.91 13.58 19.26
C GLU A 14 -13.39 13.36 19.23
N GLY A 15 -12.74 13.76 18.13
CA GLY A 15 -11.31 13.55 17.93
C GLY A 15 -10.91 12.16 17.41
N PHE A 16 -11.86 11.26 17.10
CA PHE A 16 -11.54 10.00 16.45
C PHE A 16 -10.86 10.23 15.08
N ILE A 17 -9.66 9.69 14.91
CA ILE A 17 -8.87 9.85 13.69
C ILE A 17 -9.30 8.81 12.65
N TRP A 18 -9.71 9.29 11.49
CA TRP A 18 -9.98 8.47 10.31
C TRP A 18 -8.86 8.69 9.29
N GLY A 19 -8.35 7.61 8.74
CA GLY A 19 -7.29 7.67 7.74
C GLY A 19 -7.30 6.46 6.83
N THR A 20 -6.34 6.44 5.92
CA THR A 20 -6.05 5.32 5.04
C THR A 20 -4.63 4.83 5.31
N ALA A 21 -4.32 3.61 4.88
CA ALA A 21 -2.99 3.02 5.02
C ALA A 21 -2.58 2.35 3.70
N THR A 22 -1.27 2.39 3.43
CA THR A 22 -0.62 1.72 2.30
C THR A 22 0.69 1.08 2.80
N ALA A 23 1.36 0.29 1.96
CA ALA A 23 2.69 -0.24 2.23
C ALA A 23 3.62 0.04 1.04
N ALA A 24 4.87 0.40 1.33
CA ALA A 24 5.86 0.87 0.37
C ALA A 24 5.93 0.02 -0.92
N PHE A 25 6.21 -1.29 -0.80
CA PHE A 25 6.32 -2.19 -1.96
C PHE A 25 5.02 -2.28 -2.80
N GLN A 26 3.85 -2.06 -2.18
CA GLN A 26 2.58 -2.14 -2.90
C GLN A 26 2.26 -0.87 -3.69
N VAL A 27 2.84 0.28 -3.36
CA VAL A 27 2.43 1.57 -3.94
C VAL A 27 3.53 2.40 -4.55
N GLU A 28 4.76 2.34 -4.03
CA GLU A 28 5.80 3.32 -4.37
C GLU A 28 6.30 3.19 -5.80
N GLY A 29 6.71 1.99 -6.23
CA GLY A 29 7.44 1.85 -7.49
C GLY A 29 8.92 2.25 -7.35
N ALA A 30 9.51 2.71 -8.45
CA ALA A 30 10.83 3.35 -8.49
C ALA A 30 11.95 2.52 -7.84
N VAL A 31 11.92 1.20 -8.02
CA VAL A 31 12.74 0.26 -7.23
C VAL A 31 14.26 0.41 -7.42
N ASN A 32 14.68 1.05 -8.52
CA ASN A 32 16.08 1.30 -8.87
C ASN A 32 16.45 2.79 -8.86
N GLU A 33 15.61 3.65 -8.28
CA GLU A 33 15.85 5.09 -8.24
C GLU A 33 16.40 5.56 -6.89
N GLY A 34 17.04 6.73 -6.91
CA GLY A 34 17.63 7.34 -5.72
C GLY A 34 18.69 6.45 -5.07
N CYS A 35 18.61 6.30 -3.75
CA CYS A 35 19.52 5.48 -2.96
C CYS A 35 18.84 4.20 -2.41
N ARG A 36 17.76 3.74 -3.05
CA ARG A 36 17.02 2.56 -2.59
C ARG A 36 17.82 1.28 -2.88
N GLY A 37 18.07 0.48 -1.83
CA GLY A 37 18.60 -0.87 -1.98
C GLY A 37 17.51 -1.90 -2.33
N PRO A 38 17.87 -3.05 -2.91
CA PRO A 38 16.90 -4.11 -3.19
C PRO A 38 16.31 -4.68 -1.90
N SER A 39 15.00 -4.84 -1.88
CA SER A 39 14.27 -5.54 -0.83
C SER A 39 14.16 -7.03 -1.12
N MET A 40 13.78 -7.80 -0.09
CA MET A 40 13.44 -9.22 -0.26
C MET A 40 12.31 -9.44 -1.27
N TRP A 41 11.33 -8.53 -1.32
CA TRP A 41 10.22 -8.62 -2.25
C TRP A 41 10.64 -8.39 -3.70
N ASP A 42 11.56 -7.46 -3.98
CA ASP A 42 12.12 -7.28 -5.34
C ASP A 42 12.75 -8.58 -5.84
N THR A 43 13.50 -9.25 -4.97
CA THR A 43 14.14 -10.53 -5.30
C THR A 43 13.12 -11.64 -5.47
N PHE A 44 12.13 -11.72 -4.58
CA PHE A 44 11.12 -12.76 -4.60
C PHE A 44 10.24 -12.69 -5.85
N THR A 45 9.72 -11.51 -6.21
CA THR A 45 8.82 -11.36 -7.37
C THR A 45 9.55 -11.61 -8.69
N LYS A 46 10.84 -11.26 -8.77
CA LYS A 46 11.69 -11.55 -9.94
C LYS A 46 12.08 -13.02 -10.04
N LYS A 47 12.35 -13.68 -8.90
CA LYS A 47 12.75 -15.10 -8.87
C LYS A 47 11.57 -16.06 -9.04
N PHE A 48 10.39 -15.69 -8.55
CA PHE A 48 9.20 -16.54 -8.55
C PHE A 48 7.97 -15.80 -9.11
N PRO A 49 8.02 -15.33 -10.38
CA PRO A 49 6.97 -14.46 -10.93
C PRO A 49 5.59 -15.14 -10.93
N HIS A 50 5.51 -16.45 -11.18
CA HIS A 50 4.27 -17.22 -11.12
C HIS A 50 3.58 -17.22 -9.74
N ARG A 51 4.30 -16.93 -8.64
CA ARG A 51 3.71 -16.81 -7.28
C ARG A 51 3.03 -15.46 -7.03
N CYS A 52 3.22 -14.51 -7.94
CA CYS A 52 2.66 -13.17 -7.87
C CYS A 52 1.94 -12.80 -9.18
N GLU A 53 1.42 -13.78 -9.92
CA GLU A 53 0.73 -13.55 -11.21
C GLU A 53 1.58 -12.78 -12.25
N ASN A 54 2.89 -12.95 -12.18
CA ASN A 54 3.90 -12.20 -12.93
C ASN A 54 3.92 -10.68 -12.65
N HIS A 55 3.27 -10.24 -11.56
CA HIS A 55 3.36 -8.87 -11.07
C HIS A 55 4.62 -8.65 -10.23
N ASN A 56 5.08 -7.40 -10.22
CA ASN A 56 6.16 -6.92 -9.38
C ASN A 56 5.90 -5.44 -9.01
N ALA A 57 6.79 -4.85 -8.22
CA ALA A 57 6.67 -3.46 -7.77
C ALA A 57 7.60 -2.51 -8.52
N ASP A 58 8.12 -2.86 -9.71
CA ASP A 58 9.04 -1.97 -10.43
C ASP A 58 8.40 -0.58 -10.66
N VAL A 59 7.07 -0.54 -10.89
CA VAL A 59 6.26 0.69 -11.00
C VAL A 59 5.16 0.79 -9.94
N ALA A 60 4.48 -0.31 -9.59
CA ALA A 60 3.31 -0.30 -8.70
C ALA A 60 2.23 0.73 -9.14
N VAL A 61 1.71 1.57 -8.25
CA VAL A 61 0.86 2.73 -8.62
C VAL A 61 1.65 4.02 -8.77
N ASP A 62 2.98 3.92 -8.83
CA ASP A 62 3.92 5.02 -9.06
C ASP A 62 3.80 6.14 -8.00
N PHE A 63 3.48 5.76 -6.76
CA PHE A 63 3.27 6.71 -5.67
C PHE A 63 4.55 7.48 -5.33
N TYR A 64 5.73 6.93 -5.59
CA TYR A 64 7.00 7.65 -5.43
C TYR A 64 7.02 8.95 -6.23
N HIS A 65 6.48 8.95 -7.45
CA HIS A 65 6.36 10.14 -8.29
C HIS A 65 5.03 10.89 -8.10
N ARG A 66 3.97 10.17 -7.73
CA ARG A 66 2.57 10.66 -7.72
C ARG A 66 1.98 10.83 -6.32
N TYR A 67 2.83 11.08 -5.32
CA TYR A 67 2.36 11.26 -3.94
C TYR A 67 1.54 12.55 -3.73
N LYS A 68 1.59 13.50 -4.67
CA LYS A 68 0.87 14.77 -4.64
C LYS A 68 -0.43 14.71 -5.43
#